data_AF-A0AAE4CQN6-F1
#
_entry.id   AF-A0AAE4CQN6-F1
#
_cell.length_a   1.000
_cell.length_b   1.000
_cell.length_c   1.000
_cell.angle_alpha   90.00
_cell.angle_beta   90.00
_cell.angle_gamma   90.00
#
_symmetry.space_group_name_H-M   'P 1'
#
loop_
_entity.id
_entity.type
_entity.pdbx_description
1 polymer ?
#
loop_
_entity_poly.entity_id
_entity_poly.type
_entity_poly.pdbx_seq_one_letter_code
_entity_poly.pdbx_strand_id
1 'polypeptide(L)'
;MTTVSVQRLADTFVEVADTLIAEFDLIEFLDMLSERAARIVDAAAAGVVLADQRGRLAFMAGSDENVKLLELFQLQNDEGPCLEAFRTR
;
A
#
# COMPACT_ATOMS: atom_id res chain seq x y z
N MET A 1 12.93 -10.70 -14.03
CA MET A 1 11.52 -11.03 -13.74
C MET A 1 11.52 -11.96 -12.54
N THR A 2 11.41 -11.40 -11.34
CA THR A 2 11.33 -12.13 -10.07
C THR A 2 10.03 -12.91 -10.08
N THR A 3 10.10 -14.23 -10.07
CA THR A 3 8.90 -15.08 -10.04
C THR A 3 8.35 -15.07 -8.61
N VAL A 4 7.16 -14.50 -8.42
CA VAL A 4 6.46 -14.53 -7.13
C VAL A 4 6.10 -15.98 -6.80
N SER A 5 6.50 -16.44 -5.61
CA SER A 5 6.13 -17.78 -5.13
C SER A 5 4.64 -17.84 -4.82
N VAL A 6 3.94 -18.81 -5.41
CA VAL A 6 2.50 -19.06 -5.17
C VAL A 6 2.22 -19.34 -3.69
N GLN A 7 3.14 -20.01 -2.99
CA GLN A 7 3.00 -20.27 -1.55
C GLN A 7 3.07 -18.98 -0.74
N ARG A 8 4.07 -18.11 -0.98
CA ARG A 8 4.18 -16.82 -0.27
C ARG A 8 2.98 -15.92 -0.52
N LEU A 9 2.42 -15.98 -1.73
CA LEU A 9 1.22 -15.24 -2.08
C LEU A 9 0.01 -15.78 -1.31
N ALA A 10 -0.18 -17.10 -1.29
CA ALA A 10 -1.27 -17.73 -0.55
C ALA A 10 -1.20 -17.46 0.97
N ASP A 11 0.00 -17.56 1.58
CA ASP A 11 0.21 -17.25 2.99
C ASP A 11 -0.16 -15.80 3.31
N THR A 12 0.20 -14.88 2.42
CA THR A 12 -0.17 -13.45 2.55
C THR A 12 -1.69 -13.26 2.48
N PHE A 13 -2.39 -13.97 1.60
CA PHE A 13 -3.86 -13.88 1.50
C PHE A 13 -4.57 -14.45 2.72
N VAL A 14 -4.08 -15.55 3.30
CA VAL A 14 -4.66 -16.13 4.53
C VAL A 14 -4.52 -15.15 5.68
N GLU A 15 -3.33 -14.58 5.87
CA GLU A 15 -3.09 -13.62 6.96
C GLU A 15 -3.89 -12.33 6.79
N VAL A 16 -3.99 -11.83 5.55
CA VAL A 16 -4.89 -10.72 5.20
C VAL A 16 -6.35 -11.05 5.57
N ALA A 17 -6.82 -12.25 5.29
CA ALA A 17 -8.18 -12.66 5.63
C ALA A 17 -8.41 -12.82 7.14
N ASP A 18 -7.41 -13.31 7.88
CA ASP A 18 -7.48 -13.48 9.34
C ASP A 18 -7.55 -12.14 10.08
N THR A 19 -6.90 -11.10 9.56
CA THR A 19 -7.00 -9.73 10.13
C THR A 19 -8.39 -9.10 9.99
N LEU A 20 -9.23 -9.59 9.06
CA LEU A 20 -10.59 -9.05 8.80
C LEU A 20 -11.67 -9.55 9.79
N ILE A 21 -11.27 -10.29 10.83
CA ILE A 21 -12.16 -10.81 11.88
C ILE A 21 -12.03 -9.91 13.13
N ALA A 22 -13.12 -9.80 13.91
CA ALA A 22 -13.40 -8.80 14.98
C ALA A 22 -12.22 -8.00 15.58
N GLU A 23 -12.41 -6.67 15.66
CA GLU A 23 -11.40 -5.63 15.97
C GLU A 23 -10.41 -5.33 14.82
N PHE A 24 -10.93 -5.20 13.59
CA PHE A 24 -10.16 -4.80 12.42
C PHE A 24 -9.63 -3.36 12.53
N ASP A 25 -8.33 -3.21 12.71
CA ASP A 25 -7.62 -1.95 12.49
C ASP A 25 -7.18 -1.86 11.01
N LEU A 26 -7.87 -1.00 10.26
CA LEU A 26 -7.60 -0.78 8.84
C LEU A 26 -6.18 -0.25 8.59
N ILE A 27 -5.65 0.60 9.48
CA ILE A 27 -4.33 1.20 9.26
C ILE A 27 -3.26 0.15 9.49
N GLU A 28 -3.35 -0.61 10.58
CA GLU A 28 -2.43 -1.72 10.86
C GLU A 28 -2.44 -2.76 9.73
N PHE A 29 -3.63 -3.06 9.22
CA PHE A 29 -3.79 -3.93 8.06
C PHE A 29 -3.06 -3.41 6.81
N LEU A 30 -3.24 -2.14 6.47
CA LEU A 30 -2.65 -1.54 5.27
C LEU A 30 -1.12 -1.40 5.40
N ASP A 31 -0.60 -1.16 6.61
CA ASP A 31 0.84 -1.15 6.87
C ASP A 31 1.44 -2.54 6.66
N MET A 32 0.83 -3.57 7.25
CA MET A 32 1.22 -4.97 7.04
C MET A 32 1.17 -5.36 5.57
N LEU A 33 0.11 -4.98 4.85
CA LEU A 33 -0.04 -5.23 3.42
C LEU A 33 1.07 -4.56 2.62
N SER A 34 1.40 -3.29 2.92
CA SER A 34 2.45 -2.54 2.25
C SER A 34 3.82 -3.19 2.44
N GLU A 35 4.14 -3.61 3.66
CA GLU A 35 5.39 -4.32 3.97
C GLU A 35 5.50 -5.65 3.19
N ARG A 36 4.42 -6.42 3.13
CA ARG A 36 4.40 -7.68 2.38
C ARG A 36 4.49 -7.48 0.88
N ALA A 37 3.76 -6.51 0.33
CA ALA A 37 3.80 -6.19 -1.08
C ALA A 37 5.24 -5.85 -1.52
N ALA A 38 5.93 -4.96 -0.78
CA ALA A 38 7.33 -4.62 -1.04
C ALA A 38 8.24 -5.86 -1.05
N ARG A 39 8.08 -6.75 -0.06
CA ARG A 39 8.84 -8.02 0.02
C ARG A 39 8.53 -9.02 -1.09
N ILE A 40 7.29 -9.08 -1.55
CA ILE A 40 6.85 -10.00 -2.61
C ILE A 40 7.48 -9.63 -3.95
N VAL A 41 7.52 -8.33 -4.27
CA VAL A 41 8.03 -7.84 -5.56
C VAL A 41 9.50 -7.41 -5.52
N ASP A 42 10.16 -7.50 -4.35
CA ASP A 42 11.53 -7.04 -4.11
C ASP A 42 11.70 -5.54 -4.41
N ALA A 43 10.73 -4.72 -3.98
CA ALA A 43 10.79 -3.27 -4.08
C ALA A 43 11.50 -2.67 -2.86
N ALA A 44 12.18 -1.54 -3.05
CA ALA A 44 12.82 -0.80 -1.97
C ALA A 44 11.80 -0.35 -0.91
N ALA A 45 10.60 0.02 -1.35
CA ALA A 45 9.48 0.34 -0.48
C ALA A 45 8.14 0.31 -1.25
N ALA A 46 7.02 0.26 -0.53
CA ALA A 46 5.66 0.34 -1.07
C ALA A 46 4.77 1.20 -0.15
N GLY A 47 3.75 1.83 -0.72
CA GLY A 47 2.77 2.64 0.02
C GLY A 47 1.37 2.54 -0.57
N VAL A 48 0.38 2.92 0.24
CA VAL A 48 -1.03 2.94 -0.12
C VAL A 48 -1.56 4.37 0.00
N VAL A 49 -2.17 4.84 -1.08
CA VAL A 49 -2.90 6.10 -1.15
C VAL A 49 -4.35 5.80 -1.52
N LEU A 50 -5.30 6.39 -0.79
CA LEU A 50 -6.73 6.24 -1.06
C LEU A 50 -7.37 7.58 -1.40
N ALA A 51 -8.30 7.54 -2.35
CA ALA A 51 -9.17 8.67 -2.63
C ALA A 51 -10.35 8.68 -1.66
N ASP A 52 -10.65 9.84 -1.09
CA ASP A 52 -11.92 10.05 -0.39
C ASP A 52 -13.10 10.14 -1.38
N GLN A 53 -14.31 10.29 -0.84
CA GLN A 53 -15.55 10.40 -1.64
C GLN A 53 -15.56 11.62 -2.58
N ARG A 54 -14.64 12.58 -2.39
CA ARG A 54 -14.49 13.79 -3.19
C ARG A 54 -13.31 13.69 -4.17
N GLY A 55 -12.66 12.52 -4.26
CA GLY A 55 -11.52 12.28 -5.12
C GLY A 55 -10.19 12.83 -4.60
N ARG A 56 -10.12 13.26 -3.33
CA ARG A 56 -8.87 13.74 -2.74
C ARG A 56 -8.04 12.56 -2.26
N LEU A 57 -6.81 12.48 -2.73
CA LEU A 57 -5.88 11.43 -2.34
C LEU A 57 -5.26 11.72 -0.96
N ALA A 58 -5.20 10.69 -0.12
CA ALA A 58 -4.55 10.71 1.18
C ALA A 58 -3.68 9.47 1.35
N PHE A 59 -2.48 9.66 1.90
CA PHE A 59 -1.62 8.56 2.32
C PHE A 59 -2.26 7.79 3.47
N MET A 60 -2.25 6.46 3.39
CA MET A 60 -2.85 5.58 4.38
C MET A 60 -1.82 4.74 5.13
N ALA A 61 -0.82 4.20 4.42
CA ALA A 61 0.11 3.22 4.95
C ALA A 61 1.37 3.08 4.09
N GLY A 62 2.46 2.61 4.67
CA GLY A 62 3.72 2.41 3.94
C GLY A 62 4.66 1.43 4.62
N SER A 63 5.45 0.72 3.81
CA SER A 63 6.43 -0.27 4.28
C SER A 63 7.63 0.34 5.01
N ASP A 64 7.84 1.66 4.89
CA ASP A 64 8.93 2.42 5.48
C ASP A 64 8.47 3.88 5.68
N GLU A 65 8.93 4.53 6.76
CA GLU A 65 8.55 5.92 7.09
C GLU A 65 8.99 6.91 5.98
N ASN A 66 10.04 6.61 5.22
CA ASN A 66 10.46 7.42 4.08
C ASN A 66 9.41 7.44 2.96
N VAL A 67 8.62 6.36 2.79
CA VAL A 67 7.50 6.34 1.84
C VAL A 67 6.46 7.35 2.24
N LYS A 68 6.13 7.42 3.52
CA LYS A 68 5.15 8.38 4.03
C LYS A 68 5.58 9.83 3.74
N LEU A 69 6.85 10.18 4.00
CA LEU A 69 7.36 11.50 3.67
C LEU A 69 7.29 11.77 2.16
N LEU A 70 7.74 10.82 1.34
CA LEU A 70 7.72 10.94 -0.12
C LEU A 70 6.29 11.15 -0.66
N GLU A 71 5.34 10.34 -0.24
CA GLU A 71 3.93 10.42 -0.66
C GLU A 71 3.29 11.73 -0.21
N LEU A 72 3.56 12.20 1.00
CA LEU A 72 3.06 13.51 1.46
C LEU A 72 3.58 14.66 0.59
N PHE A 73 4.85 14.64 0.20
CA PHE A 73 5.41 15.64 -0.72
C PHE A 73 4.80 15.55 -2.12
N GLN A 74 4.63 14.35 -2.65
CA GLN A 74 4.02 14.13 -3.96
C GLN A 74 2.57 14.63 -4.00
N LEU A 75 1.77 14.28 -2.98
CA LEU A 75 0.38 14.72 -2.85
C LEU A 75 0.26 16.24 -2.70
N GLN A 76 1.17 16.89 -1.96
CA GLN A 76 1.19 18.35 -1.84
C GLN A 76 1.49 19.06 -3.15
N ASN A 77 2.35 18.47 -3.98
CA ASN A 77 2.76 19.05 -5.26
C ASN A 77 1.89 18.61 -6.44
N ASP A 78 0.89 17.75 -6.21
CA ASP A 78 0.02 17.21 -7.25
C ASP A 78 0.83 16.45 -8.34
N GLU A 79 1.82 15.68 -7.90
CA GLU A 79 2.73 14.87 -8.71
C GLU A 79 2.78 13.42 -8.20
N GLY A 80 3.48 12.55 -8.94
CA GLY A 80 3.84 11.20 -8.49
C GLY A 80 3.00 10.06 -9.06
N PRO A 81 3.52 8.83 -8.97
CA PRO A 81 2.94 7.66 -9.65
C PRO A 81 1.54 7.30 -9.15
N CYS A 82 1.24 7.49 -7.85
CA CYS A 82 -0.08 7.20 -7.29
C CYS A 82 -1.16 8.13 -7.86
N LEU A 83 -0.82 9.40 -8.05
CA LEU A 83 -1.72 10.39 -8.62
C LEU A 83 -1.93 10.16 -10.12
N GLU A 84 -0.85 9.87 -10.86
CA GLU A 84 -0.92 9.49 -12.27
C GLU A 84 -1.84 8.27 -12.46
N ALA A 85 -1.62 7.20 -11.70
CA ALA A 85 -2.44 6.00 -11.77
C ALA A 85 -3.93 6.26 -11.45
N PHE A 86 -4.22 7.16 -10.51
CA PHE A 86 -5.60 7.55 -10.18
C PHE A 86 -6.27 8.33 -11.32
N ARG A 87 -5.50 9.14 -12.05
CA ARG A 87 -5.97 9.99 -13.17
C ARG A 87 -6.13 9.22 -14.47
N THR A 88 -5.30 8.23 -14.74
CA THR A 88 -5.22 7.52 -16.04
C THR A 88 -6.07 6.25 -16.08
N ARG A 89 -7.21 6.20 -15.38
CA ARG A 89 -8.12 5.05 -15.39
C ARG A 89 -8.70 4.75 -16.77
#